data_AF-A0A5N5W8I5-F1
#
_entry.id   AF-A0A5N5W8I5-F1
#
_cell.length_a   1.000
_cell.length_b   1.000
_cell.length_c   1.000
_cell.angle_alpha   90.00
_cell.angle_beta   90.00
_cell.angle_gamma   90.00
#
_symmetry.space_group_name_H-M   'P 1'
#
loop_
_entity.id
_entity.type
_entity.pdbx_description
1 polymer ?
#
loop_
_entity_poly.entity_id
_entity_poly.type
_entity_poly.pdbx_seq_one_letter_code
_entity_poly.pdbx_strand_id
1 'polypeptide(L)'
;MSVTDAPATGPAPWSVSRDLPPYRGILAVDAKDFTGRPAAEHASLTTVIPQLLGQAFTRSGLEQLWQERKFANNTGDGFAMGFDPVALPRVIHPFLHELQEVLTDYNIHATATGRVRLRASLHVGPLPDSGAPGDGNGTPRNDTHRLLDSRPVRAILAASSESITQVAAILSQRVFEDAVLSGYTRRHPDQFIEVPATVAGKNFQQLAWLYVPAPSGNLYDRRILGERPEGEEPAPATAPAPERRDRPAPAPAAHRGTTTINSQGNRGFLNNGSVEGGQHVSFGADPRDDARGAGR
;
A
#
# COMPACT_ATOMS: atom_id res chain seq x y z
N MET A 1 3.46 -49.82 -6.59
CA MET A 1 3.24 -48.65 -5.71
C MET A 1 4.41 -47.70 -5.94
N SER A 2 4.23 -46.69 -6.78
CA SER A 2 5.28 -45.71 -7.06
C SER A 2 5.22 -44.63 -5.98
N VAL A 3 6.25 -44.58 -5.14
CA VAL A 3 6.45 -43.51 -4.16
C VAL A 3 6.75 -42.23 -4.96
N THR A 4 5.85 -41.26 -4.88
CA THR A 4 6.10 -39.92 -5.38
C THR A 4 7.16 -39.28 -4.50
N ASP A 5 8.37 -39.15 -5.02
CA ASP A 5 9.48 -38.48 -4.34
C ASP A 5 9.10 -37.00 -4.14
N ALA A 6 8.97 -36.58 -2.88
CA ALA A 6 8.68 -35.19 -2.56
C ALA A 6 9.91 -34.35 -2.95
N PRO A 7 9.75 -33.15 -3.54
CA PRO A 7 10.89 -32.34 -3.93
C PRO A 7 11.77 -32.06 -2.71
N ALA A 8 13.08 -32.25 -2.88
CA ALA A 8 14.09 -32.04 -1.83
C ALA A 8 13.84 -30.69 -1.15
N THR A 9 13.55 -30.74 0.15
CA THR A 9 13.19 -29.56 0.93
C THR A 9 14.44 -28.70 1.06
N GLY A 10 14.42 -27.51 0.49
CA GLY A 10 15.53 -26.56 0.61
C GLY A 10 15.81 -26.18 2.07
N PRO A 11 16.94 -25.51 2.36
CA PRO A 11 17.28 -25.08 3.71
C PRO A 11 16.13 -24.24 4.31
N ALA A 12 15.88 -24.43 5.60
CA ALA A 12 14.84 -23.70 6.34
C ALA A 12 15.01 -22.17 6.19
N PRO A 13 13.91 -21.39 6.25
CA PRO A 13 14.00 -19.94 6.26
C PRO A 13 15.00 -19.43 7.31
N TRP A 14 15.75 -18.38 6.97
CA TRP A 14 16.75 -17.71 7.82
C TRP A 14 17.96 -18.55 8.26
N SER A 15 18.10 -19.80 7.82
CA SER A 15 19.24 -20.64 8.19
C SER A 15 20.53 -20.31 7.40
N VAL A 16 20.41 -19.69 6.22
CA VAL A 16 21.51 -19.25 5.37
C VAL A 16 21.16 -17.96 4.63
N SER A 17 22.14 -17.11 4.37
CA SER A 17 22.01 -15.98 3.44
C SER A 17 21.86 -16.48 2.01
N ARG A 18 21.00 -15.83 1.22
CA ARG A 18 20.73 -16.19 -0.18
C ARG A 18 20.54 -14.92 -0.99
N ASP A 19 20.87 -14.98 -2.28
CA ASP A 19 20.61 -13.88 -3.19
C ASP A 19 19.12 -13.60 -3.29
N LEU A 20 18.78 -12.32 -3.39
CA LEU A 20 17.40 -11.90 -3.57
C LEU A 20 16.97 -12.23 -5.02
N PRO A 21 15.75 -12.73 -5.23
CA PRO A 21 15.20 -12.85 -6.57
C PRO A 21 15.17 -11.51 -7.31
N PRO A 22 15.18 -11.51 -8.66
CA PRO A 22 15.08 -10.28 -9.42
C PRO A 22 13.78 -9.54 -9.08
N TYR A 23 13.85 -8.21 -9.11
CA TYR A 23 12.63 -7.39 -9.01
C TYR A 23 11.82 -7.53 -10.30
N ARG A 24 10.50 -7.63 -10.11
CA ARG A 24 9.53 -7.69 -11.19
C ARG A 24 8.41 -6.70 -10.94
N GLY A 25 8.06 -5.95 -11.99
CA GLY A 25 6.81 -5.21 -12.02
C GLY A 25 5.67 -6.22 -12.17
N ILE A 26 4.55 -5.96 -11.51
CA ILE A 26 3.39 -6.86 -11.52
C ILE A 26 2.17 -5.99 -11.84
N LEU A 27 1.46 -6.37 -12.89
CA LEU A 27 0.16 -5.83 -13.25
C LEU A 27 -0.88 -6.91 -12.99
N ALA A 28 -1.89 -6.59 -12.18
CA ALA A 28 -3.11 -7.40 -12.12
C ALA A 28 -4.32 -6.52 -12.41
N VAL A 29 -5.24 -7.04 -13.22
CA VAL A 29 -6.52 -6.41 -13.53
C VAL A 29 -7.66 -7.38 -13.25
N ASP A 30 -8.82 -6.84 -12.87
CA ASP A 30 -10.05 -7.61 -12.76
C ASP A 30 -11.25 -6.80 -13.24
N ALA A 31 -12.33 -7.49 -13.61
CA ALA A 31 -13.57 -6.85 -13.99
C ALA A 31 -14.38 -6.40 -12.74
N LYS A 32 -15.06 -5.26 -12.87
CA LYS A 32 -16.09 -4.83 -11.91
C LYS A 32 -17.28 -5.81 -11.95
N ASP A 33 -17.79 -6.17 -10.77
CA ASP A 33 -19.01 -6.97 -10.57
C ASP A 33 -19.02 -8.36 -11.25
N PHE A 34 -17.86 -8.95 -11.51
CA PHE A 34 -17.75 -10.26 -12.15
C PHE A 34 -18.53 -11.35 -11.42
N THR A 35 -18.46 -11.39 -10.08
CA THR A 35 -19.16 -12.38 -9.25
C THR A 35 -20.68 -12.22 -9.25
N GLY A 36 -21.20 -11.05 -9.65
CA GLY A 36 -22.64 -10.78 -9.76
C GLY A 36 -23.22 -11.12 -11.14
N ARG A 37 -22.40 -11.48 -12.12
CA ARG A 37 -22.86 -11.78 -13.49
C ARG A 37 -23.28 -13.25 -13.64
N PRO A 38 -24.25 -13.56 -14.52
CA PRO A 38 -24.60 -14.94 -14.86
C PRO A 38 -23.40 -15.71 -15.41
N ALA A 39 -23.21 -16.96 -14.98
CA ALA A 39 -22.06 -17.80 -15.36
C ALA A 39 -21.80 -17.91 -16.88
N ALA A 40 -22.83 -17.75 -17.71
CA ALA A 40 -22.69 -17.73 -19.17
C ALA A 40 -21.85 -16.55 -19.70
N GLU A 41 -21.85 -15.40 -19.00
CA GLU A 41 -21.06 -14.22 -19.37
C GLU A 41 -19.59 -14.34 -18.94
N HIS A 42 -19.28 -15.23 -17.99
CA HIS A 42 -17.93 -15.39 -17.42
C HIS A 42 -16.94 -15.89 -18.46
N ALA A 43 -17.36 -16.85 -19.28
CA ALA A 43 -16.51 -17.42 -20.35
C ALA A 43 -16.12 -16.35 -21.39
N SER A 44 -17.03 -15.44 -21.74
CA SER A 44 -16.74 -14.34 -22.67
C SER A 44 -15.74 -13.34 -22.06
N LEU A 45 -15.85 -13.06 -20.76
CA LEU A 45 -14.94 -12.15 -20.07
C LEU A 45 -13.50 -12.70 -19.97
N THR A 46 -13.36 -14.00 -19.72
CA THR A 46 -12.07 -14.71 -19.71
C THR A 46 -11.31 -14.55 -21.03
N THR A 47 -12.03 -14.49 -22.16
CA THR A 47 -11.41 -14.30 -23.49
C THR A 47 -11.20 -12.83 -23.85
N VAL A 48 -12.17 -11.95 -23.55
CA VAL A 48 -12.14 -10.56 -24.02
C VAL A 48 -11.11 -9.72 -23.25
N ILE A 49 -10.91 -9.95 -21.96
CA ILE A 49 -10.00 -9.13 -21.14
C ILE A 49 -8.57 -9.19 -21.67
N PRO A 50 -7.95 -10.38 -21.91
CA PRO A 50 -6.62 -10.46 -22.52
C PRO A 50 -6.52 -9.78 -23.90
N GLN A 51 -7.60 -9.81 -24.72
CA GLN A 51 -7.61 -9.16 -26.02
C GLN A 51 -7.57 -7.63 -25.89
N LEU A 52 -8.40 -7.07 -25.01
CA LEU A 52 -8.45 -5.63 -24.73
C LEU A 52 -7.13 -5.14 -24.12
N LEU A 53 -6.53 -5.92 -23.22
CA LEU A 53 -5.20 -5.63 -22.68
C LEU A 53 -4.14 -5.64 -23.79
N GLY A 54 -4.12 -6.66 -24.65
CA GLY A 54 -3.21 -6.74 -25.78
C GLY A 54 -3.31 -5.52 -26.69
N GLN A 55 -4.54 -5.12 -27.05
CA GLN A 55 -4.78 -3.91 -27.84
C GLN A 55 -4.28 -2.64 -27.14
N ALA A 56 -4.51 -2.49 -25.83
CA ALA A 56 -4.02 -1.36 -25.06
C ALA A 56 -2.49 -1.32 -25.00
N PHE A 57 -1.82 -2.47 -24.81
CA PHE A 57 -0.36 -2.56 -24.88
C PHE A 57 0.17 -2.17 -26.27
N THR A 58 -0.47 -2.63 -27.35
CA THR A 58 -0.10 -2.24 -28.72
C THR A 58 -0.27 -0.74 -28.95
N ARG A 59 -1.42 -0.15 -28.60
CA ARG A 59 -1.66 1.31 -28.74
C ARG A 59 -0.67 2.15 -27.93
N SER A 60 -0.16 1.57 -26.83
CA SER A 60 0.83 2.20 -25.95
C SER A 60 2.28 2.09 -26.44
N GLY A 61 2.54 1.41 -27.56
CA GLY A 61 3.89 1.08 -28.02
C GLY A 61 4.62 0.07 -27.13
N LEU A 62 3.87 -0.75 -26.38
CA LEU A 62 4.37 -1.74 -25.43
C LEU A 62 4.03 -3.19 -25.84
N GLU A 63 3.83 -3.43 -27.14
CA GLU A 63 3.51 -4.76 -27.67
C GLU A 63 4.56 -5.82 -27.31
N GLN A 64 5.85 -5.48 -27.40
CA GLN A 64 6.93 -6.41 -27.03
C GLN A 64 6.83 -6.83 -25.56
N LEU A 65 6.53 -5.88 -24.65
CA LEU A 65 6.33 -6.16 -23.23
C LEU A 65 5.14 -7.11 -23.00
N TRP A 66 4.09 -6.96 -23.80
CA TRP A 66 2.95 -7.87 -23.78
C TRP A 66 3.34 -9.27 -24.25
N GLN A 67 4.13 -9.41 -25.32
CA GLN A 67 4.54 -10.74 -25.81
C GLN A 67 5.52 -11.45 -24.86
N GLU A 68 6.42 -10.69 -24.24
CA GLU A 68 7.47 -11.20 -23.32
C GLU A 68 7.00 -11.29 -21.85
N ARG A 69 5.72 -11.04 -21.60
CA ARG A 69 5.13 -11.06 -20.25
C ARG A 69 5.44 -12.36 -19.51
N LYS A 70 5.75 -12.22 -18.23
CA LYS A 70 6.08 -13.33 -17.33
C LYS A 70 4.88 -13.68 -16.46
N PHE A 71 4.82 -14.93 -15.99
CA PHE A 71 3.85 -15.39 -14.99
C PHE A 71 2.38 -15.08 -15.35
N ALA A 72 2.08 -15.05 -16.65
CA ALA A 72 0.74 -14.71 -17.12
C ALA A 72 -0.26 -15.72 -16.57
N ASN A 73 -1.27 -15.23 -15.86
CA ASN A 73 -2.33 -16.05 -15.31
C ASN A 73 -3.69 -15.41 -15.56
N ASN A 74 -4.65 -16.22 -15.97
CA ASN A 74 -6.04 -15.82 -16.15
C ASN A 74 -6.86 -16.50 -15.05
N THR A 75 -7.40 -15.73 -14.11
CA THR A 75 -8.18 -16.25 -12.98
C THR A 75 -9.66 -16.40 -13.32
N GLY A 76 -10.03 -16.27 -14.59
CA GLY A 76 -11.41 -16.31 -15.09
C GLY A 76 -12.05 -14.91 -15.09
N ASP A 77 -11.84 -14.16 -14.01
CA ASP A 77 -12.38 -12.81 -13.78
C ASP A 77 -11.37 -11.67 -13.94
N GLY A 78 -10.11 -12.03 -14.13
CA GLY A 78 -8.99 -11.13 -14.12
C GLY A 78 -7.76 -11.72 -14.78
N PHE A 79 -6.79 -10.85 -15.01
CA PHE A 79 -5.54 -11.18 -15.66
C PHE A 79 -4.38 -10.60 -14.85
N ALA A 80 -3.35 -11.38 -14.62
CA ALA A 80 -2.12 -10.93 -13.97
C ALA A 80 -0.89 -11.29 -14.80
N MET A 81 0.10 -10.40 -14.82
CA MET A 81 1.39 -10.62 -15.45
C MET A 81 2.52 -9.94 -14.68
N GLY A 82 3.70 -10.55 -14.73
CA GLY A 82 4.98 -9.94 -14.38
C GLY A 82 5.68 -9.35 -15.61
N PHE A 83 6.53 -8.36 -15.39
CA PHE A 83 7.31 -7.70 -16.43
C PHE A 83 8.59 -7.06 -15.85
N ASP A 84 9.49 -6.58 -16.72
CA ASP A 84 10.70 -5.87 -16.29
C ASP A 84 10.34 -4.51 -15.66
N PRO A 85 10.75 -4.22 -14.40
CA PRO A 85 10.45 -2.97 -13.72
C PRO A 85 10.84 -1.69 -14.47
N VAL A 86 11.81 -1.75 -15.41
CA VAL A 86 12.17 -0.61 -16.27
C VAL A 86 10.98 -0.09 -17.09
N ALA A 87 9.95 -0.91 -17.30
CA ALA A 87 8.74 -0.51 -18.00
C ALA A 87 7.67 0.14 -17.08
N LEU A 88 7.83 0.16 -15.75
CA LEU A 88 6.84 0.69 -14.81
C LEU A 88 6.27 2.06 -15.21
N PRO A 89 7.09 3.08 -15.55
CA PRO A 89 6.56 4.38 -15.94
C PRO A 89 5.66 4.31 -17.17
N ARG A 90 5.99 3.45 -18.15
CA ARG A 90 5.22 3.26 -19.39
C ARG A 90 3.95 2.44 -19.17
N VAL A 91 3.96 1.51 -18.21
CA VAL A 91 2.77 0.78 -17.77
C VAL A 91 1.82 1.72 -17.00
N ILE A 92 2.33 2.68 -16.23
CA ILE A 92 1.47 3.72 -15.63
C ILE A 92 0.92 4.66 -16.72
N HIS A 93 1.80 5.18 -17.57
CA HIS A 93 1.43 6.00 -18.72
C HIS A 93 2.43 5.83 -19.88
N PRO A 94 1.97 5.44 -21.10
CA PRO A 94 0.61 5.62 -21.59
C PRO A 94 -0.37 4.46 -21.36
N PHE A 95 0.08 3.29 -20.90
CA PHE A 95 -0.77 2.09 -20.91
C PHE A 95 -2.12 2.21 -20.21
N LEU A 96 -2.18 2.70 -18.96
CA LEU A 96 -3.48 2.83 -18.28
C LEU A 96 -4.42 3.83 -18.98
N HIS A 97 -3.87 4.82 -19.69
CA HIS A 97 -4.67 5.74 -20.50
C HIS A 97 -5.21 5.05 -21.76
N GLU A 98 -4.37 4.35 -22.52
CA GLU A 98 -4.85 3.60 -23.69
C GLU A 98 -5.83 2.47 -23.32
N LEU A 99 -5.66 1.86 -22.15
CA LEU A 99 -6.62 0.87 -21.64
C LEU A 99 -8.00 1.49 -21.40
N GLN A 100 -8.04 2.72 -20.87
CA GLN A 100 -9.27 3.49 -20.70
C GLN A 100 -9.93 3.78 -22.06
N GLU A 101 -9.17 4.18 -23.07
CA GLU A 101 -9.70 4.44 -24.42
C GLU A 101 -10.22 3.16 -25.09
N VAL A 102 -9.44 2.08 -25.06
CA VAL A 102 -9.84 0.77 -25.61
C VAL A 102 -11.12 0.25 -24.97
N LEU A 103 -11.26 0.36 -23.65
CA LEU A 103 -12.50 -0.02 -22.97
C LEU A 103 -13.67 0.89 -23.30
N THR A 104 -13.41 2.18 -23.52
CA THR A 104 -14.45 3.14 -23.95
C THR A 104 -14.97 2.76 -25.33
N ASP A 105 -14.07 2.53 -26.30
CA ASP A 105 -14.39 2.08 -27.65
C ASP A 105 -15.19 0.77 -27.62
N TYR A 106 -14.75 -0.20 -26.83
CA TYR A 106 -15.44 -1.48 -26.66
C TYR A 106 -16.85 -1.30 -26.09
N ASN A 107 -17.00 -0.49 -25.04
CA ASN A 107 -18.26 -0.33 -24.32
C ASN A 107 -19.33 0.47 -25.09
N ILE A 108 -18.94 1.28 -26.08
CA ILE A 108 -19.88 1.96 -26.98
C ILE A 108 -20.71 0.93 -27.77
N HIS A 109 -20.10 -0.20 -28.14
CA HIS A 109 -20.72 -1.23 -28.97
C HIS A 109 -21.18 -2.47 -28.18
N ALA A 110 -20.93 -2.52 -26.87
CA ALA A 110 -21.26 -3.65 -26.03
C ALA A 110 -22.76 -3.71 -25.70
N THR A 111 -23.54 -4.42 -26.53
CA THR A 111 -24.96 -4.71 -26.28
C THR A 111 -25.23 -6.16 -25.86
N ALA A 112 -24.41 -7.13 -26.27
CA ALA A 112 -24.64 -8.56 -26.00
C ALA A 112 -23.69 -9.20 -24.97
N THR A 113 -22.42 -8.77 -24.91
CA THR A 113 -21.39 -9.28 -23.96
C THR A 113 -21.32 -8.51 -22.64
N GLY A 114 -22.10 -7.43 -22.53
CA GLY A 114 -22.08 -6.53 -21.38
C GLY A 114 -20.88 -5.58 -21.38
N ARG A 115 -21.03 -4.44 -20.69
CA ARG A 115 -19.95 -3.47 -20.53
C ARG A 115 -18.83 -4.04 -19.65
N VAL A 116 -17.58 -3.75 -20.01
CA VAL A 116 -16.38 -4.14 -19.28
C VAL A 116 -15.74 -2.91 -18.64
N ARG A 117 -15.61 -2.94 -17.31
CA ARG A 117 -14.88 -1.92 -16.54
C ARG A 117 -13.85 -2.63 -15.70
N LEU A 118 -12.62 -2.13 -15.66
CA LEU A 118 -11.51 -2.81 -15.02
C LEU A 118 -10.98 -2.03 -13.82
N ARG A 119 -10.66 -2.76 -12.76
CA ARG A 119 -9.69 -2.27 -11.77
C ARG A 119 -8.31 -2.77 -12.19
N ALA A 120 -7.28 -1.99 -11.90
CA ALA A 120 -5.90 -2.35 -12.13
C ALA A 120 -5.08 -2.12 -10.87
N SER A 121 -4.08 -2.96 -10.63
CA SER A 121 -3.12 -2.80 -9.55
C SER A 121 -1.71 -2.94 -10.09
N LEU A 122 -0.82 -2.08 -9.62
CA LEU A 122 0.59 -2.09 -9.96
C LEU A 122 1.45 -2.19 -8.69
N HIS A 123 2.30 -3.19 -8.69
CA HIS A 123 3.28 -3.38 -7.63
C HIS A 123 4.65 -3.78 -8.21
N VAL A 124 5.67 -3.70 -7.37
CA VAL A 124 7.04 -4.10 -7.72
C VAL A 124 7.70 -4.75 -6.51
N GLY A 125 8.37 -5.88 -6.74
CA GLY A 125 9.08 -6.58 -5.68
C GLY A 125 9.85 -7.80 -6.18
N PRO A 126 10.62 -8.45 -5.29
CA PRO A 126 11.40 -9.63 -5.63
C PRO A 126 10.48 -10.83 -5.87
N LEU A 127 10.57 -11.43 -7.06
CA LEU A 127 9.83 -12.65 -7.42
C LEU A 127 10.78 -13.68 -8.02
N PRO A 128 10.67 -14.97 -7.64
CA PRO A 128 11.40 -16.04 -8.32
C PRO A 128 11.08 -16.05 -9.82
N ASP A 129 12.13 -16.09 -10.64
CA ASP A 129 12.07 -16.04 -12.10
C ASP A 129 13.24 -16.85 -12.68
N SER A 130 13.28 -18.12 -12.30
CA SER A 130 14.35 -19.07 -12.62
C SER A 130 14.00 -20.04 -13.75
N GLY A 131 12.80 -19.96 -14.30
CA GLY A 131 12.21 -20.96 -15.20
C GLY A 131 11.64 -22.17 -14.48
N ALA A 132 11.48 -22.12 -13.15
CA ALA A 132 11.04 -23.27 -12.33
C ALA A 132 9.53 -23.19 -11.98
N PRO A 133 8.88 -24.34 -11.72
CA PRO A 133 7.54 -24.36 -11.16
C PRO A 133 7.48 -23.54 -9.87
N GLY A 134 6.47 -22.67 -9.77
CA GLY A 134 6.30 -21.78 -8.62
C GLY A 134 6.87 -20.38 -8.80
N ASP A 135 7.59 -20.11 -9.90
CA ASP A 135 8.02 -18.76 -10.26
C ASP A 135 6.83 -17.77 -10.33
N GLY A 136 7.12 -16.51 -10.03
CA GLY A 136 6.11 -15.45 -9.93
C GLY A 136 5.25 -15.51 -8.67
N ASN A 137 5.34 -16.55 -7.84
CA ASN A 137 4.66 -16.59 -6.55
C ASN A 137 5.50 -15.93 -5.45
N GLY A 138 4.82 -15.19 -4.57
CA GLY A 138 5.46 -14.53 -3.45
C GLY A 138 4.63 -13.38 -2.90
N THR A 139 5.11 -12.78 -1.82
CA THR A 139 4.47 -11.62 -1.18
C THR A 139 4.13 -10.51 -2.17
N PRO A 140 5.01 -10.11 -3.12
CA PRO A 140 4.65 -9.07 -4.08
C PRO A 140 3.42 -9.41 -4.94
N ARG A 141 3.28 -10.65 -5.41
CA ARG A 141 2.09 -11.05 -6.17
C ARG A 141 0.84 -11.04 -5.29
N ASN A 142 0.94 -11.52 -4.06
CA ASN A 142 -0.16 -11.50 -3.10
C ASN A 142 -0.61 -10.06 -2.78
N ASP A 143 0.34 -9.16 -2.55
CA ASP A 143 0.07 -7.75 -2.26
C ASP A 143 -0.54 -7.05 -3.48
N THR A 144 -0.11 -7.39 -4.70
CA THR A 144 -0.74 -6.90 -5.94
C THR A 144 -2.23 -7.25 -5.98
N HIS A 145 -2.59 -8.52 -5.75
CA HIS A 145 -4.00 -8.93 -5.70
C HIS A 145 -4.76 -8.29 -4.53
N ARG A 146 -4.13 -8.08 -3.37
CA ARG A 146 -4.76 -7.39 -2.24
C ARG A 146 -4.99 -5.89 -2.49
N LEU A 147 -4.09 -5.24 -3.23
CA LEU A 147 -4.29 -3.87 -3.70
C LEU A 147 -5.49 -3.81 -4.66
N LEU A 148 -5.60 -4.74 -5.60
CA LEU A 148 -6.73 -4.86 -6.53
C LEU A 148 -8.07 -5.08 -5.82
N ASP A 149 -8.06 -5.88 -4.75
CA ASP A 149 -9.21 -6.16 -3.87
C ASP A 149 -9.53 -5.03 -2.89
N SER A 150 -8.69 -4.00 -2.79
CA SER A 150 -8.78 -3.01 -1.72
C SER A 150 -10.02 -2.14 -1.84
N ARG A 151 -10.52 -1.69 -0.68
CA ARG A 151 -11.71 -0.83 -0.59
C ARG A 151 -11.62 0.42 -1.47
N PRO A 152 -10.51 1.20 -1.50
CA PRO A 152 -10.48 2.45 -2.25
C PRO A 152 -10.67 2.26 -3.76
N VAL A 153 -9.96 1.31 -4.39
CA VAL A 153 -10.06 1.09 -5.84
C VAL A 153 -11.42 0.48 -6.25
N ARG A 154 -12.03 -0.31 -5.38
CA ARG A 154 -13.40 -0.81 -5.58
C ARG A 154 -14.43 0.30 -5.49
N ALA A 155 -14.32 1.12 -4.45
CA ALA A 155 -15.27 2.19 -4.17
C ALA A 155 -15.22 3.28 -5.25
N ILE A 156 -14.02 3.67 -5.71
CA ILE A 156 -13.87 4.70 -6.73
C ILE A 156 -14.52 4.26 -8.06
N LEU A 157 -14.24 3.04 -8.53
CA LEU A 157 -14.83 2.55 -9.77
C LEU A 157 -16.36 2.38 -9.65
N ALA A 158 -16.85 1.96 -8.48
CA ALA A 158 -18.29 1.83 -8.23
C ALA A 158 -19.03 3.17 -8.25
N ALA A 159 -18.42 4.24 -7.73
CA ALA A 159 -19.02 5.56 -7.65
C ALA A 159 -18.87 6.41 -8.92
N SER A 160 -17.90 6.08 -9.79
CA SER A 160 -17.67 6.80 -11.04
C SER A 160 -18.72 6.46 -12.11
N SER A 161 -18.95 7.41 -13.03
CA SER A 161 -19.85 7.22 -14.17
C SER A 161 -19.41 6.06 -15.05
N GLU A 162 -20.34 5.15 -15.34
CA GLU A 162 -20.08 4.00 -16.21
C GLU A 162 -19.90 4.35 -17.69
N SER A 163 -20.29 5.57 -18.09
CA SER A 163 -20.05 6.07 -19.46
C SER A 163 -18.70 6.74 -19.63
N ILE A 164 -18.05 7.17 -18.53
CA ILE A 164 -16.80 7.96 -18.59
C ILE A 164 -15.64 7.15 -18.03
N THR A 165 -15.76 6.60 -16.81
CA THR A 165 -14.64 5.94 -16.13
C THR A 165 -14.71 4.43 -16.33
N GLN A 166 -13.81 3.92 -17.19
CA GLN A 166 -13.70 2.50 -17.48
C GLN A 166 -12.57 1.83 -16.70
N VAL A 167 -11.56 2.58 -16.26
CA VAL A 167 -10.41 2.09 -15.49
C VAL A 167 -10.26 2.84 -14.17
N ALA A 168 -10.01 2.10 -13.09
CA ALA A 168 -9.45 2.64 -11.85
C ALA A 168 -8.19 1.84 -11.48
N ALA A 169 -7.06 2.53 -11.35
CA ALA A 169 -5.79 1.91 -11.00
C ALA A 169 -5.37 2.24 -9.57
N ILE A 170 -4.66 1.31 -8.92
CA ILE A 170 -4.02 1.51 -7.63
C ILE A 170 -2.54 1.09 -7.69
N LEU A 171 -1.67 1.99 -7.25
CA LEU A 171 -0.22 1.79 -7.24
C LEU A 171 0.21 1.56 -5.80
N SER A 172 1.06 0.55 -5.60
CA SER A 172 1.79 0.43 -4.33
C SER A 172 2.73 1.62 -4.12
N GLN A 173 3.08 1.89 -2.86
CA GLN A 173 4.04 2.93 -2.49
C GLN A 173 5.32 2.93 -3.32
N ARG A 174 6.00 1.78 -3.45
CA ARG A 174 7.25 1.69 -4.22
C ARG A 174 7.08 2.07 -5.69
N VAL A 175 5.98 1.64 -6.31
CA VAL A 175 5.70 2.00 -7.71
C VAL A 175 5.49 3.50 -7.85
N PHE A 176 4.77 4.14 -6.92
CA PHE A 176 4.55 5.58 -6.93
C PHE A 176 5.86 6.36 -6.72
N GLU A 177 6.65 5.98 -5.72
CA GLU A 177 7.95 6.61 -5.41
C GLU A 177 8.94 6.48 -6.57
N ASP A 178 9.14 5.26 -7.07
CA ASP A 178 10.17 4.95 -8.07
C ASP A 178 9.81 5.49 -9.46
N ALA A 179 8.53 5.46 -9.85
CA ALA A 179 8.12 5.81 -11.22
C ALA A 179 7.47 7.20 -11.33
N VAL A 180 6.71 7.64 -10.34
CA VAL A 180 5.91 8.89 -10.42
C VAL A 180 6.63 10.03 -9.72
N LEU A 181 6.92 9.90 -8.41
CA LEU A 181 7.60 10.97 -7.66
C LEU A 181 9.00 11.26 -8.21
N SER A 182 9.70 10.23 -8.68
CA SER A 182 11.02 10.38 -9.31
C SER A 182 10.98 11.00 -10.73
N GLY A 183 9.79 11.31 -11.27
CA GLY A 183 9.64 12.04 -12.52
C GLY A 183 9.79 11.22 -13.82
N TYR A 184 9.82 9.89 -13.74
CA TYR A 184 9.94 9.03 -14.93
C TYR A 184 8.63 8.82 -15.68
N THR A 185 7.49 9.09 -15.04
CA THR A 185 6.16 8.96 -15.64
C THR A 185 5.69 10.31 -16.18
N ARG A 186 5.07 10.34 -17.36
CA ARG A 186 4.43 11.55 -17.92
C ARG A 186 3.08 11.85 -17.24
N ARG A 187 3.04 11.81 -15.91
CA ARG A 187 1.90 12.15 -15.06
C ARG A 187 2.42 12.86 -13.82
N HIS A 188 1.83 14.01 -13.52
CA HIS A 188 2.17 14.78 -12.33
C HIS A 188 1.67 14.03 -11.08
N PRO A 189 2.42 14.04 -9.95
CA PRO A 189 2.00 13.41 -8.70
C PRO A 189 0.58 13.80 -8.24
N ASP A 190 0.16 15.04 -8.46
CA ASP A 190 -1.20 15.51 -8.09
C ASP A 190 -2.36 14.84 -8.88
N GLN A 191 -2.04 14.05 -9.90
CA GLN A 191 -3.03 13.22 -10.59
C GLN A 191 -3.29 11.90 -9.84
N PHE A 192 -2.60 11.67 -8.73
CA PHE A 192 -2.70 10.49 -7.89
C PHE A 192 -3.25 10.86 -6.52
N ILE A 193 -4.12 10.01 -5.98
CA ILE A 193 -4.74 10.22 -4.67
C ILE A 193 -4.17 9.21 -3.69
N GLU A 194 -3.48 9.68 -2.66
CA GLU A 194 -3.00 8.83 -1.58
C GLU A 194 -4.19 8.22 -0.81
N VAL A 195 -4.15 6.90 -0.58
CA VAL A 195 -5.21 6.16 0.11
C VAL A 195 -4.64 5.05 0.99
N PRO A 196 -5.29 4.70 2.11
CA PRO A 196 -5.00 3.49 2.85
C PRO A 196 -5.68 2.29 2.18
N ALA A 197 -4.90 1.49 1.44
CA ALA A 197 -5.37 0.25 0.85
C ALA A 197 -5.64 -0.80 1.93
N THR A 198 -6.91 -1.17 2.11
CA THR A 198 -7.37 -2.15 3.09
C THR A 198 -8.31 -3.17 2.45
N VAL A 199 -8.28 -4.42 2.91
CA VAL A 199 -9.18 -5.48 2.44
C VAL A 199 -9.98 -6.04 3.62
N ALA A 200 -11.31 -5.97 3.54
CA ALA A 200 -12.19 -6.46 4.61
C ALA A 200 -11.93 -7.95 4.91
N GLY A 201 -11.83 -8.30 6.19
CA GLY A 201 -11.58 -9.66 6.64
C GLY A 201 -10.16 -10.18 6.42
N LYS A 202 -9.25 -9.38 5.84
CA LYS A 202 -7.82 -9.71 5.72
C LYS A 202 -7.00 -8.71 6.54
N ASN A 203 -5.96 -9.19 7.24
CA ASN A 203 -4.98 -8.30 7.87
C ASN A 203 -4.04 -7.72 6.79
N PHE A 204 -4.55 -6.75 6.03
CA PHE A 204 -3.84 -6.04 4.98
C PHE A 204 -4.14 -4.56 5.06
N GLN A 205 -3.09 -3.77 5.31
CA GLN A 205 -3.12 -2.32 5.30
C GLN A 205 -1.80 -1.82 4.72
N GLN A 206 -1.86 -1.09 3.62
CA GLN A 206 -0.69 -0.49 2.97
C GLN A 206 -1.05 0.91 2.47
N LEU A 207 -0.05 1.81 2.43
CA LEU A 207 -0.20 3.09 1.75
C LEU A 207 -0.12 2.86 0.24
N ALA A 208 -1.04 3.48 -0.51
CA ALA A 208 -1.17 3.29 -1.95
C ALA A 208 -1.71 4.55 -2.62
N TRP A 209 -1.66 4.59 -3.95
CA TRP A 209 -2.08 5.74 -4.75
C TRP A 209 -3.08 5.33 -5.81
N LEU A 210 -4.27 5.94 -5.80
CA LEU A 210 -5.25 5.78 -6.86
C LEU A 210 -4.87 6.65 -8.06
N TYR A 211 -5.08 6.10 -9.25
CA TYR A 211 -5.00 6.83 -10.51
C TYR A 211 -6.19 6.46 -11.38
N VAL A 212 -6.92 7.48 -11.84
CA VAL A 212 -8.12 7.30 -12.67
C VAL A 212 -7.87 8.06 -13.99
N PRO A 213 -7.61 7.36 -15.11
CA PRO A 213 -7.25 8.01 -16.37
C PRO A 213 -8.32 8.96 -16.92
N ALA A 214 -9.60 8.60 -16.77
CA ALA A 214 -10.76 9.44 -17.11
C ALA A 214 -11.61 9.67 -15.86
N PRO A 215 -11.26 10.66 -15.02
CA PRO A 215 -11.97 10.95 -13.79
C PRO A 215 -13.44 11.35 -14.04
N SER A 216 -14.39 10.82 -13.26
CA SER A 216 -15.79 11.25 -13.28
C SER A 216 -16.48 11.07 -11.92
N GLY A 217 -17.60 11.76 -11.71
CA GLY A 217 -18.30 11.76 -10.42
C GLY A 217 -17.50 12.48 -9.33
N ASN A 218 -17.74 12.11 -8.07
CA ASN A 218 -17.16 12.78 -6.91
C ASN A 218 -15.90 12.04 -6.41
N LEU A 219 -14.81 12.11 -7.16
CA LEU A 219 -13.58 11.33 -6.89
C LEU A 219 -12.89 11.66 -5.57
N TYR A 220 -13.15 12.85 -5.02
CA TYR A 220 -12.59 13.33 -3.77
C TYR A 220 -13.53 13.13 -2.57
N ASP A 221 -14.61 12.35 -2.71
CA ASP A 221 -15.46 12.05 -1.57
C ASP A 221 -14.68 11.19 -0.55
N ARG A 222 -14.34 11.81 0.58
CA ARG A 222 -13.59 11.18 1.69
C ARG A 222 -14.24 9.90 2.20
N ARG A 223 -15.56 9.73 2.05
CA ARG A 223 -16.28 8.50 2.42
C ARG A 223 -15.92 7.33 1.51
N ILE A 224 -15.58 7.60 0.25
CA ILE A 224 -15.18 6.62 -0.76
C ILE A 224 -13.70 6.24 -0.56
N LEU A 225 -12.85 7.25 -0.32
CA LEU A 225 -11.41 7.07 -0.18
C LEU A 225 -11.01 6.46 1.17
N GLY A 226 -11.84 6.62 2.19
CA GLY A 226 -11.66 6.02 3.51
C GLY A 226 -10.46 6.59 4.22
N GLU A 227 -10.64 7.69 4.95
CA GLU A 227 -9.52 8.37 5.61
C GLU A 227 -8.83 7.47 6.65
N ARG A 228 -7.51 7.59 6.70
CA ARG A 228 -6.72 7.30 7.90
C ARG A 228 -7.13 8.37 8.93
N PRO A 229 -7.42 8.04 10.19
CA PRO A 229 -7.70 9.08 11.17
C PRO A 229 -6.45 9.94 11.29
N GLU A 230 -6.50 11.14 10.70
CA GLU A 230 -5.59 12.22 11.06
C GLU A 230 -5.84 12.53 12.53
N GLY A 231 -4.75 12.72 13.27
CA GLY A 231 -4.72 12.76 14.72
C GLY A 231 -5.89 13.55 15.30
N GLU A 232 -6.55 12.91 16.25
CA GLU A 232 -7.50 13.51 17.16
C GLU A 232 -6.81 14.68 17.86
N GLU A 233 -7.02 15.88 17.33
CA GLU A 233 -6.74 17.12 18.03
C GLU A 233 -7.56 17.06 19.32
N PRO A 234 -6.93 17.09 20.50
CA PRO A 234 -7.64 16.84 21.74
C PRO A 234 -8.72 17.91 21.89
N ALA A 235 -9.97 17.46 21.99
CA ALA A 235 -11.12 18.31 22.24
C ALA A 235 -10.81 19.28 23.40
N PRO A 236 -11.22 20.56 23.30
CA PRO A 236 -10.95 21.52 24.35
C PRO A 236 -11.56 21.00 25.65
N ALA A 237 -10.69 20.75 26.64
CA ALA A 237 -11.09 20.29 27.96
C ALA A 237 -12.16 21.23 28.51
N THR A 238 -13.36 20.68 28.72
CA THR A 238 -14.46 21.36 29.37
C THR A 238 -13.99 21.86 30.74
N ALA A 239 -13.86 23.17 30.89
CA ALA A 239 -13.59 23.79 32.18
C ALA A 239 -14.73 23.46 33.16
N PRO A 240 -14.45 23.00 34.39
CA PRO A 240 -15.51 22.83 35.38
C PRO A 240 -15.98 24.19 35.90
N ALA A 241 -17.31 24.37 35.92
CA ALA A 241 -18.01 25.50 36.52
C ALA A 241 -17.86 25.50 38.06
N PRO A 242 -18.04 26.65 38.75
CA PRO A 242 -17.45 26.90 40.06
C PRO A 242 -18.30 26.32 41.20
N GLU A 243 -17.69 25.54 42.10
CA GLU A 243 -18.30 25.20 43.38
C GLU A 243 -18.25 26.39 44.34
N ARG A 244 -19.41 26.68 44.94
CA ARG A 244 -19.61 27.70 45.96
C ARG A 244 -18.94 27.31 47.28
N ARG A 245 -18.35 28.33 47.90
CA ARG A 245 -17.69 28.38 49.21
C ARG A 245 -18.47 27.73 50.35
N ASP A 246 -17.73 27.06 51.24
CA ASP A 246 -17.84 27.22 52.69
C ASP A 246 -16.43 27.13 53.33
N ARG A 247 -16.18 27.94 54.37
CA ARG A 247 -14.96 28.08 55.19
C ARG A 247 -15.40 28.45 56.63
N PRO A 248 -14.56 28.39 57.71
CA PRO A 248 -13.20 27.82 57.88
C PRO A 248 -12.94 27.03 59.21
N ALA A 249 -11.86 26.22 59.29
CA ALA A 249 -10.66 26.31 60.19
C ALA A 249 -10.53 25.12 61.18
N PRO A 250 -9.37 24.80 61.83
CA PRO A 250 -7.97 25.22 61.66
C PRO A 250 -6.94 24.05 61.48
N ALA A 251 -5.66 24.39 61.22
CA ALA A 251 -4.47 23.49 61.11
C ALA A 251 -3.98 23.00 62.52
N PRO A 252 -3.05 22.01 62.71
CA PRO A 252 -1.83 21.76 61.92
C PRO A 252 -1.27 20.30 61.80
N ALA A 253 -0.17 20.22 61.04
CA ALA A 253 1.01 19.33 61.16
C ALA A 253 1.14 17.99 60.38
N ALA A 254 2.01 18.08 59.34
CA ALA A 254 3.15 17.22 59.01
C ALA A 254 2.95 15.76 58.52
N HIS A 255 3.23 15.55 57.21
CA HIS A 255 4.30 14.62 56.80
C HIS A 255 4.83 14.96 55.40
N ARG A 256 6.14 15.24 55.30
CA ARG A 256 6.88 15.30 54.04
C ARG A 256 7.12 13.89 53.54
N GLY A 257 6.62 13.57 52.35
CA GLY A 257 7.00 12.36 51.60
C GLY A 257 7.45 12.77 50.20
N THR A 258 8.75 12.74 49.97
CA THR A 258 9.40 13.02 48.68
C THR A 258 9.22 11.81 47.76
N THR A 259 8.51 11.95 46.64
CA THR A 259 8.46 10.90 45.61
C THR A 259 9.57 11.14 44.59
N THR A 260 10.59 10.28 44.60
CA THR A 260 11.67 10.27 43.60
C THR A 260 11.26 9.39 42.42
N ILE A 261 11.15 9.94 41.22
CA ILE A 261 10.94 9.19 39.98
C ILE A 261 12.30 9.08 39.27
N ASN A 262 12.90 7.88 39.27
CA ASN A 262 14.12 7.60 38.52
C ASN A 262 13.75 6.99 37.16
N SER A 263 13.97 7.75 36.09
CA SER A 263 13.94 7.25 34.70
C SER A 263 15.37 7.29 34.15
N GLN A 264 15.92 6.12 33.81
CA GLN A 264 17.28 5.98 33.29
C GLN A 264 17.21 5.60 31.80
N GLY A 265 17.37 6.60 30.94
CA GLY A 265 17.48 6.42 29.49
C GLY A 265 18.94 6.36 29.04
N ASN A 266 19.30 5.31 28.30
CA ASN A 266 20.61 5.17 27.69
C ASN A 266 20.74 6.15 26.51
N ARG A 267 21.50 7.23 26.72
CA ARG A 267 21.86 8.34 25.80
C ARG A 267 20.75 9.36 25.48
N GLY A 268 20.75 10.44 26.29
CA GLY A 268 20.15 11.74 25.96
C GLY A 268 18.93 12.11 26.82
N PHE A 269 18.89 13.34 27.34
CA PHE A 269 17.72 13.89 28.05
C PHE A 269 16.93 14.83 27.12
N LEU A 270 15.66 14.54 26.90
CA LEU A 270 14.70 15.42 26.22
C LEU A 270 13.64 15.82 27.25
N ASN A 271 13.55 17.12 27.58
CA ASN A 271 12.50 17.66 28.44
C ASN A 271 11.49 18.39 27.54
N ASN A 272 10.26 17.89 27.48
CA ASN A 272 9.19 18.49 26.69
C ASN A 272 8.07 18.96 27.63
N GLY A 273 8.25 20.14 28.23
CA GLY A 273 7.29 20.78 29.13
C GLY A 273 7.89 21.95 29.93
N SER A 274 7.07 22.93 30.30
CA SER A 274 7.50 24.08 31.12
C SER A 274 7.62 23.65 32.59
N VAL A 275 8.79 23.86 33.19
CA VAL A 275 9.06 23.52 34.60
C VAL A 275 9.24 24.81 35.38
N GLU A 276 8.33 25.11 36.31
CA GLU A 276 8.50 26.18 37.28
C GLU A 276 9.17 25.63 38.54
N GLY A 277 10.51 25.75 38.59
CA GLY A 277 11.34 25.34 39.73
C GLY A 277 12.73 24.87 39.32
N GLY A 278 13.73 25.08 40.18
CA GLY A 278 15.14 24.80 39.87
C GLY A 278 15.44 23.31 39.72
N GLN A 279 16.08 22.92 38.61
CA GLN A 279 16.64 21.58 38.42
C GLN A 279 18.09 21.53 38.89
N HIS A 280 18.44 20.52 39.69
CA HIS A 280 19.82 20.21 40.04
C HIS A 280 20.24 18.90 39.36
N VAL A 281 21.20 18.98 38.44
CA VAL A 281 21.75 17.82 37.74
C VAL A 281 23.11 17.50 38.35
N SER A 282 23.30 16.28 38.85
CA SER A 282 24.58 15.81 39.37
C SER A 282 25.13 14.73 38.45
N PHE A 283 26.33 14.96 37.92
CA PHE A 283 27.05 13.97 37.13
C PHE A 283 27.81 13.04 38.08
N GLY A 284 27.47 11.76 38.06
CA GLY A 284 28.28 10.74 38.73
C GLY A 284 29.58 10.55 37.97
N ALA A 285 30.71 10.80 38.64
CA ALA A 285 32.03 10.48 38.10
C ALA A 285 32.19 8.95 37.98
N ASP A 286 32.68 8.49 36.82
CA ASP A 286 33.07 7.10 36.57
C ASP A 286 34.30 6.76 37.44
N PRO A 287 34.27 5.73 38.29
CA PRO A 287 35.41 5.38 39.13
C PRO A 287 36.39 4.51 38.33
N ARG A 288 37.16 5.12 37.43
CA ARG A 288 38.38 4.54 36.88
C ARG A 288 39.39 5.63 36.56
N ASP A 289 40.09 6.09 37.60
CA ASP A 289 41.50 6.47 37.53
C ASP A 289 41.91 6.93 38.93
N ASP A 290 42.76 6.14 39.59
CA ASP A 290 43.83 6.61 40.49
C ASP A 290 44.49 5.45 41.23
N ALA A 291 45.55 4.89 40.63
CA ALA A 291 46.58 4.15 41.35
C ALA A 291 47.97 4.68 40.96
N ARG A 292 48.27 5.87 41.50
CA ARG A 292 49.55 6.38 42.03
C ARG A 292 50.86 5.73 41.56
N GLY A 293 51.72 6.57 40.97
CA GLY A 293 53.18 6.45 41.11
C GLY A 293 53.73 7.39 42.20
N ALA A 294 54.75 6.90 42.93
CA ALA A 294 55.85 7.59 43.65
C ALA A 294 56.31 6.66 44.81
N GLY A 295 57.57 6.36 45.09
CA GLY A 295 58.88 6.79 44.61
C GLY A 295 59.96 6.28 45.59
N ARG A 296 61.22 6.36 45.15
CA ARG A 296 62.50 5.94 45.79
C ARG A 296 62.97 4.52 45.54
#